data_AF-A0A508ZU23-F1
#
_entry.id   AF-A0A508ZU23-F1
#
_cell.length_a   1.000
_cell.length_b   1.000
_cell.length_c   1.000
_cell.angle_alpha   90.00
_cell.angle_beta   90.00
_cell.angle_gamma   90.00
#
_symmetry.space_group_name_H-M   'P 1'
#
loop_
_entity.id
_entity.type
_entity.pdbx_description
1 polymer ?
#
loop_
_entity_poly.entity_id
_entity_poly.type
_entity_poly.pdbx_seq_one_letter_code
_entity_poly.pdbx_strand_id
1 'polypeptide(L)'
;MTDEIDSDANNTHELTAEVARALIARGWRLTTAESCTGGNLAAALCAQADTAAFYDTGVVTFSDEAKRNVLQVRAETLAVHSAVSEACVQEMSSGILALAGADIAIAVSGYAGPEGRGRWYSRRHGMVCLEFSRPD
;
A
#
# COMPACT_ATOMS: atom_id res chain seq x y z
N MET A 1 2.60 22.32 -0.07
CA MET A 1 2.47 21.17 0.84
C MET A 1 2.74 19.85 0.12
N THR A 2 2.36 19.69 -1.15
CA THR A 2 2.61 18.46 -1.94
C THR A 2 4.06 18.32 -2.39
N ASP A 3 4.71 19.43 -2.77
CA ASP A 3 6.04 19.38 -3.41
C ASP A 3 7.19 19.02 -2.45
N GLU A 4 6.96 19.02 -1.14
CA GLU A 4 7.93 18.50 -0.17
C GLU A 4 7.82 16.97 -0.01
N ILE A 5 6.63 16.40 -0.25
CA ILE A 5 6.35 14.97 -0.06
C ILE A 5 6.53 14.20 -1.38
N ASP A 6 5.95 14.71 -2.47
CA ASP A 6 6.08 14.18 -3.82
C ASP A 6 7.22 14.89 -4.55
N SER A 7 8.46 14.47 -4.25
CA SER A 7 9.68 15.13 -4.71
C SER A 7 10.79 14.14 -5.05
N ASP A 8 11.42 14.32 -6.20
CA ASP A 8 12.62 13.56 -6.61
C ASP A 8 13.83 13.85 -5.72
N ALA A 9 13.78 14.92 -4.90
CA ALA A 9 14.82 15.22 -3.92
C ALA A 9 14.78 14.26 -2.72
N ASN A 10 13.64 13.60 -2.49
CA ASN A 10 13.50 12.67 -1.38
C ASN A 10 14.19 11.34 -1.69
N ASN A 11 14.94 10.83 -0.71
CA ASN A 11 15.58 9.53 -0.82
C ASN A 11 14.76 8.48 -0.06
N THR A 12 14.38 7.40 -0.74
CA THR A 12 13.57 6.32 -0.13
C THR A 12 14.23 5.73 1.11
N HIS A 13 15.55 5.53 1.11
CA HIS A 13 16.27 4.97 2.25
C HIS A 13 16.24 5.92 3.47
N GLU A 14 16.39 7.22 3.25
CA GLU A 14 16.30 8.23 4.31
C GLU A 14 14.89 8.30 4.91
N LEU A 15 13.85 8.27 4.05
CA LEU A 15 12.46 8.23 4.48
C LEU A 15 12.16 6.96 5.28
N THR A 16 12.60 5.78 4.83
CA THR A 16 12.40 4.53 5.57
C THR A 16 13.11 4.56 6.93
N ALA A 17 14.26 5.22 7.03
CA ALA A 17 14.97 5.38 8.30
C ALA A 17 14.21 6.30 9.27
N GLU A 18 13.57 7.35 8.78
CA GLU A 18 12.71 8.22 9.58
C GLU A 18 11.46 7.48 10.08
N VAL A 19 10.79 6.76 9.18
CA VAL A 19 9.63 5.92 9.51
C VAL A 19 10.00 4.87 10.56
N ALA A 20 11.10 4.15 10.38
CA ALA A 20 11.58 3.16 11.34
C ALA A 20 11.76 3.75 12.74
N ARG A 21 12.48 4.88 12.85
CA ARG A 21 12.68 5.56 14.15
C ARG A 21 11.35 5.96 14.79
N ALA A 22 10.43 6.51 14.02
CA ALA A 22 9.14 6.97 14.53
C ALA A 22 8.27 5.82 15.05
N LEU A 23 8.25 4.69 14.34
CA LEU A 23 7.48 3.50 14.71
C LEU A 23 8.09 2.79 15.93
N ILE A 24 9.40 2.55 15.91
CA ILE A 24 10.12 1.90 17.02
C ILE A 24 9.95 2.71 18.32
N ALA A 25 10.08 4.03 18.26
CA ALA A 25 9.92 4.90 19.44
C ALA A 25 8.52 4.81 20.06
N ARG A 26 7.51 4.37 19.31
CA ARG A 26 6.11 4.20 19.75
C ARG A 26 5.76 2.74 20.03
N GLY A 27 6.64 1.80 19.74
CA GLY A 27 6.36 0.37 19.79
C GLY A 27 5.32 -0.07 18.75
N TRP A 28 5.18 0.67 17.64
CA TRP A 28 4.20 0.37 16.60
C TRP A 28 4.78 -0.51 15.50
N ARG A 29 3.90 -1.32 14.90
CA ARG A 29 4.15 -2.18 13.75
C ARG A 29 3.45 -1.65 12.51
N LEU A 30 4.15 -1.72 11.39
CA LEU A 30 3.67 -1.39 10.06
C LEU A 30 3.46 -2.68 9.24
N THR A 31 2.43 -2.69 8.41
CA THR A 31 2.17 -3.72 7.40
C THR A 31 1.85 -3.09 6.04
N THR A 32 2.04 -3.81 4.94
CA THR A 32 1.80 -3.27 3.59
C THR A 32 1.00 -4.21 2.69
N ALA A 33 0.11 -3.63 1.88
CA ALA A 33 -0.60 -4.30 0.80
C ALA A 33 -0.33 -3.59 -0.52
N GLU A 34 0.40 -4.24 -1.42
CA GLU A 34 0.83 -3.67 -2.69
C GLU A 34 0.11 -4.30 -3.88
N SER A 35 -0.08 -3.52 -4.95
CA SER A 35 -0.48 -4.02 -6.26
C SER A 35 0.52 -3.56 -7.33
N CYS A 36 0.41 -2.32 -7.82
CA CYS A 36 1.22 -1.85 -8.94
C CYS A 36 2.70 -1.59 -8.62
N THR A 37 3.05 -1.47 -7.34
CA THR A 37 4.43 -1.27 -6.86
C THR A 37 5.21 -2.58 -6.77
N GLY A 38 4.54 -3.74 -6.87
CA GLY A 38 5.19 -5.03 -7.06
C GLY A 38 6.07 -5.53 -5.91
N GLY A 39 5.92 -4.98 -4.69
CA GLY A 39 6.76 -5.33 -3.54
C GLY A 39 7.89 -4.35 -3.26
N ASN A 40 8.02 -3.28 -4.06
CA ASN A 40 9.09 -2.29 -3.88
C ASN A 40 8.95 -1.52 -2.56
N LEU A 41 7.73 -1.32 -2.04
CA LEU A 41 7.54 -0.69 -0.74
C LEU A 41 8.01 -1.62 0.38
N ALA A 42 7.59 -2.89 0.37
CA ALA A 42 8.06 -3.90 1.30
C ALA A 42 9.59 -4.06 1.23
N ALA A 43 10.17 -4.09 0.03
CA ALA A 43 11.61 -4.18 -0.16
C ALA A 43 12.37 -3.00 0.45
N ALA A 44 11.86 -1.78 0.30
CA ALA A 44 12.45 -0.60 0.92
C ALA A 44 12.42 -0.67 2.45
N LEU A 45 11.30 -1.13 3.04
CA LEU A 45 11.17 -1.31 4.49
C LEU A 45 12.09 -2.42 5.02
N CYS A 46 12.26 -3.51 4.26
CA CYS A 46 13.15 -4.62 4.58
C CYS A 46 14.64 -4.30 4.39
N ALA A 47 14.97 -3.29 3.59
CA ALA A 47 16.36 -2.84 3.41
C ALA A 47 16.87 -2.03 4.61
N GLN A 48 15.98 -1.56 5.47
CA GLN A 48 16.31 -0.72 6.61
C GLN A 48 16.90 -1.52 7.77
N ALA A 49 17.81 -0.92 8.54
CA ALA A 49 18.27 -1.51 9.79
C ALA A 49 17.09 -1.67 10.78
N ASP A 50 17.13 -2.74 11.57
CA ASP A 50 16.10 -3.06 12.58
C ASP A 50 14.67 -3.27 12.01
N THR A 51 14.51 -3.68 10.75
CA THR A 51 13.19 -3.98 10.15
C THR A 51 12.29 -4.79 11.07
N ALA A 52 12.80 -5.86 11.69
CA ALA A 52 12.02 -6.75 12.54
C ALA A 52 11.39 -6.05 13.77
N ALA A 53 11.90 -4.88 14.16
CA ALA A 53 11.36 -4.08 15.26
C ALA A 53 10.06 -3.34 14.89
N PHE A 54 9.80 -3.10 13.59
CA PHE A 54 8.65 -2.30 13.15
C PHE A 54 7.89 -2.85 11.94
N TYR A 55 8.38 -3.88 11.26
CA TYR A 55 7.75 -4.44 10.06
C TYR A 55 7.93 -5.97 10.01
N ASP A 56 6.90 -6.69 9.55
CA ASP A 56 6.92 -8.15 9.44
C ASP A 56 6.16 -8.71 8.25
N THR A 57 5.00 -8.14 7.92
CA THR A 57 4.08 -8.69 6.93
C THR A 57 3.88 -7.71 5.80
N GLY A 58 4.00 -8.22 4.58
CA GLY A 58 3.69 -7.52 3.35
C GLY A 58 3.08 -8.49 2.35
N VAL A 59 2.08 -8.04 1.60
CA VAL A 59 1.48 -8.83 0.51
C VAL A 59 1.48 -8.06 -0.80
N VAL A 60 1.68 -8.78 -1.90
CA VAL A 60 1.51 -8.26 -3.26
C VAL A 60 0.31 -8.94 -3.88
N THR A 61 -0.78 -8.19 -4.12
CA THR A 61 -2.06 -8.68 -4.64
C THR A 61 -2.39 -8.02 -5.98
N PHE A 62 -1.77 -8.50 -7.06
CA PHE A 62 -1.88 -7.84 -8.37
C PHE A 62 -3.27 -7.96 -9.00
N SER A 63 -3.88 -9.15 -8.97
CA SER A 63 -5.19 -9.39 -9.58
C SER A 63 -6.35 -9.08 -8.62
N ASP A 64 -7.52 -8.80 -9.20
CA ASP A 64 -8.79 -8.70 -8.46
C ASP A 64 -9.03 -9.94 -7.60
N GLU A 65 -8.76 -11.12 -8.13
CA GLU A 65 -8.88 -12.38 -7.40
C GLU A 65 -7.92 -12.47 -6.21
N ALA A 66 -6.66 -12.05 -6.36
CA ALA A 66 -5.71 -12.01 -5.25
C ALA A 66 -6.16 -11.04 -4.15
N LYS A 67 -6.70 -9.87 -4.53
CA LYS A 67 -7.26 -8.89 -3.58
C LYS A 67 -8.42 -9.49 -2.78
N ARG A 68 -9.33 -10.23 -3.43
CA ARG A 68 -10.43 -10.92 -2.74
C ARG A 68 -9.93 -12.05 -1.83
N ASN A 69 -9.02 -12.89 -2.32
CA ASN A 69 -8.60 -14.09 -1.61
C ASN A 69 -7.73 -13.76 -0.38
N VAL A 70 -6.78 -12.84 -0.54
CA VAL A 70 -5.78 -12.53 0.49
C VAL A 70 -6.25 -11.44 1.45
N LEU A 71 -6.91 -10.41 0.92
CA LEU A 71 -7.27 -9.19 1.66
C LEU A 71 -8.78 -9.04 1.88
N GLN A 72 -9.58 -10.02 1.45
CA GLN A 72 -11.04 -10.03 1.63
C GLN A 72 -11.74 -8.79 1.05
N VAL A 73 -11.14 -8.18 0.02
CA VAL A 73 -11.78 -7.11 -0.76
C VAL A 73 -13.08 -7.65 -1.36
N ARG A 74 -14.15 -6.86 -1.29
CA ARG A 74 -15.47 -7.26 -1.76
C ARG A 74 -15.53 -7.29 -3.28
N ALA A 75 -16.20 -8.31 -3.82
CA ALA A 75 -16.41 -8.41 -5.27
C ALA A 75 -17.24 -7.22 -5.80
N GLU A 76 -18.17 -6.73 -4.99
CA GLU A 76 -19.00 -5.57 -5.28
C GLU A 76 -18.17 -4.29 -5.37
N THR A 77 -17.23 -4.09 -4.45
CA THR A 77 -16.31 -2.94 -4.46
C THR A 77 -15.49 -2.91 -5.74
N LEU A 78 -14.94 -4.06 -6.15
CA LEU A 78 -14.20 -4.19 -7.41
C LEU A 78 -15.09 -3.96 -8.64
N ALA A 79 -16.32 -4.48 -8.63
CA ALA A 79 -17.26 -4.31 -9.74
C ALA A 79 -17.70 -2.85 -9.93
N VAL A 80 -17.96 -2.13 -8.83
CA VAL A 80 -18.48 -0.75 -8.85
C VAL A 80 -17.36 0.27 -9.00
N HIS A 81 -16.25 0.11 -8.26
CA HIS A 81 -15.21 1.13 -8.15
C HIS A 81 -13.90 0.77 -8.89
N SER A 82 -13.73 -0.49 -9.32
CA SER A 82 -12.48 -1.09 -9.81
C SER A 82 -11.38 -1.20 -8.74
N ALA A 83 -10.35 -1.99 -9.04
CA ALA A 83 -9.19 -2.17 -8.17
C ALA A 83 -8.38 -0.89 -7.90
N VAL A 84 -8.44 0.11 -8.77
CA VAL A 84 -7.76 1.40 -8.57
C VAL A 84 -8.77 2.43 -8.08
N SER A 85 -9.15 2.34 -6.81
CA SER A 85 -10.11 3.23 -6.18
C SER A 85 -9.84 3.37 -4.68
N GLU A 86 -10.31 4.46 -4.10
CA GLU A 86 -10.29 4.69 -2.65
C GLU A 86 -10.96 3.55 -1.89
N ALA A 87 -12.17 3.15 -2.29
CA ALA A 87 -12.89 2.05 -1.68
C ALA A 87 -12.09 0.73 -1.71
N CYS A 88 -11.37 0.45 -2.80
CA CYS A 88 -10.53 -0.74 -2.87
C CYS A 88 -9.33 -0.66 -1.93
N VAL A 89 -8.63 0.49 -1.86
CA VAL A 89 -7.45 0.61 -0.98
C VAL A 89 -7.82 0.64 0.51
N GLN A 90 -9.01 1.13 0.86
CA GLN A 90 -9.59 1.03 2.21
C GLN A 90 -9.89 -0.40 2.63
N GLU A 91 -10.43 -1.22 1.72
CA GLU A 91 -10.65 -2.63 1.99
C GLU A 91 -9.33 -3.41 2.03
N MET A 92 -8.38 -3.08 1.15
CA MET A 92 -7.03 -3.65 1.18
C MET A 92 -6.31 -3.34 2.50
N SER A 93 -6.36 -2.10 2.98
CA SER A 93 -5.73 -1.69 4.23
C SER A 93 -6.37 -2.38 5.44
N SER A 94 -7.70 -2.47 5.47
CA SER A 94 -8.45 -3.18 6.51
C SER A 94 -8.10 -4.67 6.53
N GLY A 95 -8.06 -5.32 5.36
CA GLY A 95 -7.72 -6.73 5.24
C GLY A 95 -6.30 -7.04 5.70
N ILE A 96 -5.32 -6.20 5.34
CA ILE A 96 -3.93 -6.42 5.73
C ILE A 96 -3.68 -6.11 7.20
N LEU A 97 -4.38 -5.12 7.78
CA LEU A 97 -4.36 -4.89 9.23
C LEU A 97 -4.85 -6.11 9.99
N ALA A 98 -5.99 -6.67 9.58
CA ALA A 98 -6.56 -7.86 10.20
C ALA A 98 -5.65 -9.10 10.05
N LEU A 99 -4.99 -9.24 8.88
CA LEU A 99 -4.06 -10.35 8.62
C LEU A 99 -2.77 -10.25 9.45
N ALA A 100 -2.17 -9.06 9.54
CA ALA A 100 -0.87 -8.85 10.18
C ALA A 100 -0.96 -8.57 11.69
N GLY A 101 -2.10 -8.08 12.18
CA GLY A 101 -2.22 -7.59 13.56
C GLY A 101 -1.31 -6.39 13.85
N ALA A 102 -1.12 -5.52 12.86
CA ALA A 102 -0.25 -4.34 12.95
C ALA A 102 -1.01 -3.09 13.43
N ASP A 103 -0.27 -2.04 13.78
CA ASP A 103 -0.83 -0.74 14.21
C ASP A 103 -1.10 0.20 13.04
N ILE A 104 -0.35 0.05 11.94
CA ILE A 104 -0.46 0.89 10.75
C ILE A 104 -0.43 0.00 9.51
N ALA A 105 -1.27 0.30 8.53
CA ALA A 105 -1.19 -0.29 7.19
C ALA A 105 -1.06 0.76 6.10
N ILE A 106 -0.31 0.42 5.06
CA ILE A 106 -0.28 1.16 3.79
C ILE A 106 -0.78 0.25 2.69
N ALA A 107 -1.83 0.68 1.99
CA ALA A 107 -2.34 0.00 0.81
C ALA A 107 -2.10 0.84 -0.46
N VAL A 108 -1.56 0.21 -1.51
CA VAL A 108 -1.22 0.86 -2.78
C VAL A 108 -1.85 0.12 -3.96
N SER A 109 -2.71 0.81 -4.71
CA SER A 109 -3.30 0.27 -5.94
C SER A 109 -3.35 1.34 -7.03
N GLY A 110 -2.87 1.01 -8.23
CA GLY A 110 -2.68 1.99 -9.28
C GLY A 110 -2.48 1.38 -10.66
N TYR A 111 -2.46 2.25 -11.68
CA TYR A 111 -2.09 1.90 -13.04
C TYR A 111 -0.70 2.46 -13.35
N ALA A 112 0.35 1.64 -13.23
CA ALA A 112 1.71 2.05 -13.54
C ALA A 112 1.93 2.38 -15.04
N GLY A 113 1.10 1.81 -15.93
CA GLY A 113 1.12 2.08 -17.37
C GLY A 113 2.07 1.17 -18.18
N PRO A 114 2.01 1.21 -19.54
CA PRO A 114 1.15 2.05 -20.39
C PRO A 114 -0.22 1.42 -20.72
N GLU A 115 -0.54 0.26 -20.14
CA GLU A 115 -1.77 -0.48 -20.41
C GLU A 115 -2.94 0.05 -19.57
N GLY A 116 -3.83 0.86 -20.15
CA GLY A 116 -5.18 1.11 -19.62
C GLY A 116 -6.21 0.30 -20.42
N ARG A 117 -6.20 -1.03 -20.35
CA ARG A 117 -7.04 -1.86 -21.24
C ARG A 117 -8.46 -2.05 -20.67
N GLY A 118 -9.46 -1.62 -21.43
CA GLY A 118 -10.88 -1.95 -21.23
C GLY A 118 -11.80 -0.76 -20.95
N ARG A 119 -13.00 -1.04 -20.41
CA ARG A 119 -14.08 -0.07 -20.10
C ARG A 119 -13.64 1.13 -19.22
N TRP A 120 -12.45 1.06 -18.63
CA TRP A 120 -11.86 2.07 -17.75
C TRP A 120 -10.82 2.98 -18.41
N TYR A 121 -10.79 3.03 -19.76
CA TYR A 121 -9.90 3.84 -20.58
C TYR A 121 -9.88 5.36 -20.25
N SER A 122 -10.88 5.87 -19.53
CA SER A 122 -10.90 7.27 -19.07
C SER A 122 -10.01 7.55 -17.86
N ARG A 123 -9.43 6.53 -17.22
CA ARG A 123 -8.57 6.70 -16.03
C ARG A 123 -7.13 7.02 -16.46
N ARG A 124 -6.56 8.07 -15.88
CA ARG A 124 -5.22 8.57 -16.19
C ARG A 124 -4.16 7.52 -15.82
N HIS A 125 -3.23 7.25 -16.73
CA HIS A 125 -1.99 6.52 -16.41
C HIS A 125 -1.25 7.25 -15.27
N GLY A 126 -0.59 6.50 -14.39
CA GLY A 126 0.07 7.04 -13.21
C GLY A 126 -0.86 7.35 -12.05
N MET A 127 -2.17 7.08 -12.16
CA MET A 127 -3.08 7.19 -11.02
C MET A 127 -2.81 6.07 -10.02
N VAL A 128 -2.53 6.46 -8.77
CA VAL A 128 -2.33 5.59 -7.62
C VAL A 128 -3.25 6.03 -6.50
N CYS A 129 -3.97 5.09 -5.91
CA CYS A 129 -4.70 5.27 -4.65
C CYS A 129 -3.82 4.78 -3.50
N LEU A 130 -3.76 5.58 -2.45
CA LEU A 130 -3.01 5.32 -1.22
C LEU A 130 -3.97 5.41 -0.05
N GLU A 131 -3.86 4.47 0.88
CA GLU A 131 -4.59 4.50 2.14
C GLU A 131 -3.64 4.22 3.29
N PHE A 132 -3.75 5.02 4.35
CA PHE A 132 -3.04 4.88 5.61
C PHE A 132 -4.06 4.64 6.72
N SER A 133 -4.10 3.43 7.27
CA SER A 133 -5.10 3.07 8.27
C SER A 133 -4.47 2.70 9.60
N ARG A 134 -5.19 3.01 10.67
CA ARG A 134 -4.96 2.53 12.03
C ARG A 134 -6.18 1.75 12.51
N PRO A 135 -6.03 0.81 13.47
CA PRO A 135 -7.16 0.07 14.05
C PRO A 135 -8.19 0.93 14.80
N ASP A 136 -7.84 2.17 15.15
CA ASP A 136 -8.64 3.13 15.95
C ASP A 136 -9.12 4.37 15.18
#